data_AF-A0A8H7RXH7-F1
#
_entry.id   AF-A0A8H7RXH7-F1
#
_cell.length_a   1.000
_cell.length_b   1.000
_cell.length_c   1.000
_cell.angle_alpha   90.00
_cell.angle_beta   90.00
_cell.angle_gamma   90.00
#
_symmetry.space_group_name_H-M   'P 1'
#
loop_
_entity.id
_entity.type
_entity.pdbx_description
1 polymer ?
#
loop_
_entity_poly.entity_id
_entity_poly.type
_entity_poly.pdbx_seq_one_letter_code
_entity_poly.pdbx_strand_id
1 'polypeptide(L)'
;DTEKLIVRVSTSDQFQKGSTRHKDSKSLSGGEKSYSQISLLLAMWQGIASPIVCLDEFDVYMDAVNRKQSMRMLMDTALEQSESQYIFITPQDASNMKPGPLVTVHRLNDPNRRPAPGDE
;
A
#
# COMPACT_ATOMS: atom_id res chain seq x y z
N ASP A 1 13.31 -3.30 -29.41
CA ASP A 1 12.93 -4.35 -28.45
C ASP A 1 12.70 -3.75 -27.08
N THR A 2 11.54 -4.01 -26.49
CA THR A 2 11.18 -3.51 -25.16
C THR A 2 11.28 -4.68 -24.19
N GLU A 3 12.28 -4.66 -23.31
CA GLU A 3 12.40 -5.67 -22.25
C GLU A 3 11.25 -5.49 -21.25
N LYS A 4 10.59 -6.60 -20.89
CA LYS A 4 9.43 -6.60 -19.99
C LYS A 4 9.78 -7.27 -18.68
N LEU A 5 9.67 -6.53 -17.58
CA LEU A 5 9.75 -7.11 -16.24
C LEU A 5 8.48 -7.89 -15.93
N ILE A 6 8.61 -9.16 -15.55
CA ILE A 6 7.50 -10.02 -15.15
C ILE A 6 7.64 -10.36 -13.67
N VAL A 7 6.71 -9.87 -12.85
CA VAL A 7 6.66 -10.18 -11.42
C VAL A 7 6.01 -11.55 -11.23
N ARG A 8 6.69 -12.44 -10.49
CA ARG A 8 6.20 -13.76 -10.11
C ARG A 8 6.05 -13.84 -8.60
N VAL A 9 5.03 -14.53 -8.12
CA VAL A 9 4.76 -14.68 -6.68
C VAL A 9 4.81 -16.15 -6.28
N SER A 10 5.56 -16.45 -5.23
CA SER A 10 5.70 -17.78 -4.65
C SER A 10 5.21 -17.74 -3.21
N THR A 11 4.22 -18.58 -2.88
CA THR A 11 3.70 -18.70 -1.50
C THR A 11 4.34 -19.90 -0.79
N SER A 12 4.41 -19.87 0.53
CA SER A 12 4.97 -20.95 1.37
C SER A 12 4.32 -22.32 1.12
N ASP A 13 3.03 -22.36 0.81
CA ASP A 13 2.32 -23.59 0.41
C ASP A 13 2.91 -24.27 -0.84
N GLN A 14 3.55 -23.50 -1.73
CA GLN A 14 4.21 -24.03 -2.92
C GLN A 14 5.59 -24.62 -2.59
N PHE A 15 6.30 -24.03 -1.62
CA PHE A 15 7.58 -24.56 -1.13
C PHE A 15 7.40 -25.92 -0.46
N GLN A 16 6.29 -26.16 0.24
CA GLN A 16 6.01 -27.45 0.87
C GLN A 16 5.57 -28.54 -0.11
N LYS A 17 4.98 -28.19 -1.25
CA LYS A 17 4.44 -29.16 -2.23
C LYS A 17 5.38 -29.50 -3.39
N GLY A 18 6.63 -29.00 -3.39
CA GLY A 18 7.58 -29.23 -4.49
C GLY A 18 7.07 -28.74 -5.86
N SER A 19 6.07 -27.85 -5.86
CA SER A 19 5.42 -27.35 -7.07
C SER A 19 6.18 -26.12 -7.56
N THR A 20 6.86 -26.24 -8.71
CA THR A 20 7.53 -25.13 -9.41
C THR A 20 6.56 -24.16 -10.10
N ARG A 21 5.25 -24.31 -9.87
CA ARG A 21 4.22 -23.51 -10.54
C ARG A 21 4.06 -22.16 -9.85
N HIS A 22 4.96 -21.22 -10.15
CA HIS A 22 4.84 -19.83 -9.73
C HIS A 22 3.44 -19.30 -10.04
N LYS A 23 2.81 -18.66 -9.06
CA LYS A 23 1.55 -17.96 -9.28
C LYS A 23 1.83 -16.68 -10.08
N ASP A 24 1.06 -16.48 -11.14
CA ASP A 24 0.98 -15.16 -11.77
C ASP A 24 0.40 -14.19 -10.72
N SER A 25 0.95 -12.99 -10.62
CA SER A 25 0.39 -11.87 -9.84
C SER A 25 -1.13 -11.69 -10.05
N LYS A 26 -1.63 -12.07 -11.23
CA LYS A 26 -3.07 -12.10 -11.55
C LYS A 26 -3.89 -13.02 -10.65
N SER A 27 -3.31 -14.10 -10.13
CA SER A 27 -3.99 -15.08 -9.28
C SER A 27 -4.09 -14.69 -7.79
N LEU A 28 -3.47 -13.59 -7.39
CA LEU A 28 -3.59 -13.03 -6.05
C LEU A 28 -4.96 -12.38 -5.81
N SER A 29 -5.40 -12.29 -4.55
CA SER A 29 -6.53 -11.43 -4.18
C SER A 29 -6.22 -9.94 -4.38
N GLY A 30 -7.22 -9.06 -4.37
CA GLY A 30 -7.00 -7.60 -4.44
C GLY A 30 -6.07 -7.11 -3.32
N GLY A 31 -6.34 -7.54 -2.08
CA GLY A 31 -5.52 -7.20 -0.92
C GLY A 31 -4.10 -7.76 -1.00
N GLU A 32 -3.93 -9.01 -1.46
CA GLU A 32 -2.60 -9.62 -1.63
C GLU A 32 -1.76 -8.88 -2.69
N LYS A 33 -2.39 -8.41 -3.78
CA LYS A 33 -1.71 -7.58 -4.78
C LYS A 33 -1.23 -6.27 -4.17
N SER A 34 -2.12 -5.54 -3.50
CA SER A 34 -1.76 -4.26 -2.86
C SER A 34 -0.68 -4.45 -1.80
N TYR A 35 -0.75 -5.50 -0.98
CA TYR A 35 0.24 -5.77 0.05
C TYR A 35 1.62 -6.09 -0.56
N SER A 36 1.63 -6.88 -1.63
CA SER A 36 2.85 -7.21 -2.38
C SER A 36 3.46 -5.96 -3.03
N GLN A 37 2.63 -5.05 -3.55
CA GLN A 37 3.08 -3.78 -4.12
C GLN A 37 3.75 -2.89 -3.07
N ILE A 38 3.14 -2.74 -1.88
CA ILE A 38 3.74 -1.98 -0.78
C ILE A 38 5.05 -2.63 -0.33
N SER A 39 5.08 -3.94 -0.18
CA SER A 39 6.28 -4.66 0.25
C SER A 39 7.44 -4.49 -0.75
N LEU A 40 7.15 -4.56 -2.06
CA LEU A 40 8.14 -4.30 -3.11
C LEU A 40 8.61 -2.84 -3.12
N LEU A 41 7.68 -1.90 -2.97
CA LEU A 41 7.98 -0.48 -2.92
C LEU A 41 8.91 -0.15 -1.74
N LEU A 42 8.63 -0.70 -0.55
CA LEU A 42 9.49 -0.57 0.64
C LEU A 42 10.88 -1.17 0.43
N ALA A 43 10.98 -2.34 -0.23
CA ALA A 43 12.27 -2.96 -0.55
C ALA A 43 13.12 -2.11 -1.51
N MET A 44 12.49 -1.34 -2.39
CA MET A 44 13.17 -0.44 -3.33
C MET A 44 13.37 0.97 -2.77
N TRP A 45 12.78 1.28 -1.62
CA TRP A 45 12.63 2.65 -1.14
C TRP A 45 13.98 3.34 -0.87
N GLN A 46 14.99 2.59 -0.45
CA GLN A 46 16.35 3.12 -0.25
C GLN A 46 16.99 3.68 -1.53
N GLY A 47 16.56 3.22 -2.71
CA GLY A 47 17.03 3.73 -4.00
C GLY A 47 16.26 4.95 -4.50
N ILE A 48 15.16 5.33 -3.84
CA ILE A 48 14.32 6.47 -4.21
C ILE A 48 14.77 7.68 -3.41
N ALA A 49 15.63 8.51 -4.01
CA ALA A 49 16.04 9.78 -3.42
C ALA A 49 15.06 10.89 -3.84
N SER A 50 14.15 11.28 -2.94
CA SER A 50 13.26 12.42 -3.12
C SER A 50 13.04 13.17 -1.81
N PRO A 51 13.11 14.51 -1.78
CA PRO A 51 12.83 15.28 -0.56
C PRO A 51 11.36 15.16 -0.11
N ILE A 52 10.45 14.82 -1.03
CA ILE A 52 9.03 14.59 -0.74
C ILE A 52 8.57 13.32 -1.46
N VAL A 53 7.92 12.41 -0.74
CA VAL A 53 7.32 11.20 -1.31
C VAL A 53 5.83 11.15 -0.97
N CYS A 54 5.01 11.00 -2.00
CA CYS A 54 3.56 10.90 -1.86
C CYS A 54 3.09 9.51 -2.30
N LEU A 55 2.24 8.87 -1.50
CA LEU A 55 1.47 7.69 -1.93
C LEU A 55 -0.01 8.01 -1.88
N ASP A 56 -0.71 7.69 -2.96
CA ASP A 56 -2.15 7.88 -3.09
C ASP A 56 -2.85 6.53 -3.26
N GLU A 57 -4.06 6.43 -2.71
CA GLU A 57 -4.95 5.26 -2.75
C GLU A 57 -4.27 3.91 -2.43
N PHE A 58 -3.23 3.93 -1.60
CA PHE A 58 -2.34 2.78 -1.42
C PHE A 58 -2.99 1.55 -0.76
N ASP A 59 -4.12 1.73 -0.07
CA ASP A 59 -4.82 0.70 0.69
C ASP A 59 -6.24 0.37 0.17
N VAL A 60 -6.65 0.88 -0.99
CA VAL A 60 -8.04 0.79 -1.49
C VAL A 60 -8.56 -0.65 -1.63
N TYR A 61 -7.70 -1.62 -1.93
CA TYR A 61 -8.07 -3.03 -2.09
C TYR A 61 -7.76 -3.91 -0.86
N MET A 62 -7.23 -3.32 0.21
CA MET A 62 -6.86 -4.06 1.41
C MET A 62 -8.03 -4.20 2.38
N ASP A 63 -8.15 -5.38 3.01
CA ASP A 63 -8.99 -5.54 4.19
C ASP A 63 -8.37 -4.85 5.42
N ALA A 64 -9.12 -4.81 6.53
CA ALA A 64 -8.67 -4.13 7.75
C ALA A 64 -7.37 -4.68 8.36
N VAL A 65 -7.09 -5.99 8.22
CA VAL A 65 -5.91 -6.63 8.77
C VAL A 65 -4.68 -6.24 7.95
N ASN A 66 -4.76 -6.44 6.63
CA ASN A 66 -3.70 -6.09 5.69
C ASN A 66 -3.44 -4.58 5.68
N ARG A 67 -4.49 -3.76 5.74
CA ARG A 67 -4.37 -2.29 5.83
C ARG A 67 -3.58 -1.87 7.06
N LYS A 68 -3.91 -2.43 8.23
CA LYS A 68 -3.21 -2.10 9.49
C LYS A 68 -1.73 -2.44 9.41
N GLN A 69 -1.39 -3.59 8.83
CA GLN A 69 -0.01 -4.02 8.66
C GLN A 69 0.75 -3.14 7.67
N SER A 70 0.17 -2.88 6.49
CA SER A 70 0.76 -2.00 5.47
C SER A 70 0.97 -0.58 5.98
N MET A 71 0.01 -0.01 6.71
CA MET A 71 0.16 1.31 7.29
C MET A 71 1.32 1.39 8.27
N ARG A 72 1.45 0.39 9.15
CA ARG A 72 2.57 0.31 10.08
C ARG A 72 3.90 0.27 9.35
N MET A 73 4.04 -0.61 8.35
CA MET A 73 5.28 -0.73 7.59
C MET A 73 5.66 0.58 6.89
N LEU A 74 4.69 1.26 6.25
CA LEU A 74 4.90 2.55 5.61
C LEU A 74 5.37 3.63 6.60
N MET A 75 4.76 3.67 7.79
CA MET A 75 5.15 4.62 8.83
C MET A 75 6.52 4.34 9.42
N ASP A 76 6.82 3.09 9.74
CA ASP A 76 8.10 2.70 10.32
C ASP A 76 9.23 3.05 9.34
N THR A 77 9.08 2.74 8.03
CA THR A 77 10.07 3.11 7.01
C THR A 77 10.19 4.62 6.81
N ALA A 78 9.07 5.36 6.82
CA ALA A 78 9.10 6.82 6.72
C ALA A 78 9.83 7.48 7.91
N LEU A 79 9.68 6.92 9.12
CA LEU A 79 10.35 7.42 10.33
C LEU A 79 11.84 7.08 10.36
N GLU A 80 12.26 5.99 9.72
CA GLU A 80 13.67 5.61 9.58
C GLU A 80 14.43 6.49 8.58
N GLN A 81 13.72 7.09 7.61
CA GLN A 81 14.31 7.91 6.55
C GLN A 81 14.09 9.41 6.82
N SER A 82 15.02 10.03 7.56
CA SER A 82 14.91 11.43 8.01
C SER A 82 15.13 12.49 6.91
N GLU A 83 15.56 12.10 5.71
CA GLU A 83 15.89 13.02 4.61
C GLU A 83 14.68 13.40 3.74
N SER A 84 13.52 12.77 3.99
CA SER A 84 12.33 12.89 3.13
C SER A 84 11.07 13.18 3.96
N GLN A 85 10.17 14.00 3.42
CA GLN A 85 8.82 14.16 3.95
C GLN A 85 7.85 13.21 3.24
N TYR A 86 7.02 12.51 4.02
CA TYR A 86 6.07 11.52 3.49
C TYR A 86 4.64 12.03 3.59
N ILE A 87 3.89 11.89 2.51
CA ILE A 87 2.47 12.23 2.45
C ILE A 87 1.72 10.98 1.99
N PHE A 88 0.89 10.43 2.86
CA PHE A 88 0.04 9.29 2.53
C PHE A 88 -1.40 9.76 2.43
N ILE A 89 -2.01 9.53 1.27
CA ILE A 89 -3.39 9.87 0.96
C ILE A 89 -4.15 8.56 0.86
N THR A 90 -5.24 8.47 1.62
CA THR A 90 -6.14 7.31 1.60
C THR A 90 -7.59 7.78 1.67
N PRO A 91 -8.50 7.16 0.90
CA PRO A 91 -9.94 7.37 1.06
C PRO A 91 -10.51 6.66 2.31
N GLN A 92 -9.69 5.85 2.99
CA GLN A 92 -10.07 5.08 4.16
C GLN A 92 -9.89 5.89 5.46
N ASP A 93 -10.68 5.54 6.48
CA ASP A 93 -10.59 6.19 7.77
C ASP A 93 -9.31 5.82 8.54
N ALA A 94 -8.51 6.84 8.88
CA ALA A 94 -7.29 6.74 9.67
C ALA A 94 -7.50 7.05 11.17
N SER A 95 -8.74 7.26 11.64
CA SER A 95 -9.07 7.62 13.02
C SER A 95 -8.55 6.63 14.08
N ASN A 96 -8.45 5.35 13.72
CA ASN A 96 -7.97 4.28 14.61
C ASN A 96 -6.44 4.22 14.70
N MET A 97 -5.74 5.09 13.99
CA MET A 97 -4.29 5.19 14.04
C MET A 97 -3.86 6.01 15.26
N LYS A 98 -2.80 5.56 15.94
CA LYS A 98 -2.17 6.32 17.02
C LYS A 98 -0.93 7.00 16.46
N PRO A 99 -1.02 8.26 15.98
CA PRO A 99 0.14 8.95 15.45
C PRO A 99 1.20 9.15 16.54
N GLY A 100 2.46 8.94 16.18
CA GLY A 100 3.60 9.34 16.99
C GLY A 100 3.85 10.85 16.91
N PRO A 101 4.86 11.37 17.62
CA PRO A 101 5.15 12.82 17.69
C PRO A 101 5.52 13.45 16.33
N LEU A 102 5.97 12.65 15.36
CA LEU A 102 6.37 13.10 14.03
C LEU A 102 5.27 12.88 12.97
N VAL A 103 4.09 12.40 13.36
CA VAL A 103 3.01 12.05 12.45
C VAL A 103 1.83 12.98 12.69
N THR A 104 1.33 13.60 11.64
CA THR A 104 0.11 14.42 11.68
C THR A 104 -0.97 13.79 10.79
N VAL A 105 -2.19 13.70 11.29
CA VAL A 105 -3.34 13.17 10.55
C VAL A 105 -4.27 14.32 10.20
N HIS A 106 -4.48 14.55 8.90
CA HIS A 106 -5.42 15.55 8.40
C HIS A 106 -6.65 14.85 7.81
N ARG A 107 -7.79 14.95 8.51
CA ARG A 107 -9.08 14.47 7.98
C ARG A 107 -9.73 15.57 7.15
N LEU A 108 -9.99 15.27 5.88
CA LEU A 108 -10.75 16.15 4.98
C LEU A 108 -12.25 16.00 5.22
N ASN A 109 -13.01 17.02 4.83
CA ASN A 109 -14.47 16.93 4.82
C ASN A 109 -14.91 15.86 3.81
N ASP A 110 -16.05 15.22 4.09
CA ASP A 110 -16.61 14.25 3.16
C ASP A 110 -16.89 14.92 1.79
N PRO A 111 -16.59 14.25 0.67
CA PRO A 111 -16.76 14.83 -0.65
C PRO A 111 -18.24 15.11 -0.94
N ASN A 112 -18.53 16.21 -1.63
CA ASN A 112 -19.87 16.49 -2.16
C ASN A 112 -20.21 15.42 -3.21
N ARG A 113 -20.98 14.40 -2.80
CA ARG A 113 -21.49 13.39 -3.72
C ARG A 113 -22.65 14.02 -4.49
N ARG A 114 -22.60 13.96 -5.82
CA ARG A 114 -23.83 14.18 -6.60
C ARG A 114 -24.84 13.13 -6.12
N PRO A 115 -26.10 13.53 -5.82
CA PRO A 115 -27.14 12.56 -5.51
C PRO A 115 -27.19 11.50 -6.61
N ALA A 116 -27.48 10.26 -6.23
CA ALA A 116 -27.64 9.22 -7.23
C ALA A 116 -28.80 9.64 -8.15
N PRO A 117 -28.79 9.25 -9.44
CA PRO A 117 -29.95 9.46 -10.29
C PRO A 117 -31.17 8.76 -9.64
N GLY A 118 -32.11 9.54 -9.10
CA GLY A 118 -33.32 9.03 -8.43
C GLY A 118 -33.53 9.45 -6.96
N ASP A 119 -32.64 10.24 -6.36
CA ASP A 119 -32.82 10.76 -4.99
C ASP A 119 -33.56 12.14 -4.93
N GLU A 120 -34.43 12.45 -5.91
CA GLU A 120 -35.36 13.60 -5.87
C GLU A 120 -36.78 13.17 -5.50
#